data_AF-A0A5C5XVZ4-F1
#
_entry.id   AF-A0A5C5XVZ4-F1
#
_cell.length_a   1.000
_cell.length_b   1.000
_cell.length_c   1.000
_cell.angle_alpha   90.00
_cell.angle_beta   90.00
_cell.angle_gamma   90.00
#
_symmetry.space_group_name_H-M   'P 1'
#
loop_
_entity.id
_entity.type
_entity.pdbx_description
1 polymer ?
#
loop_
_entity_poly.entity_id
_entity_poly.type
_entity_poly.pdbx_seq_one_letter_code
_entity_poly.pdbx_strand_id
1 'polypeptide(L)'
;MATSPDITLGVSRVAIDLMAIMERPMSQGTRRHQLAMYVVYESPLQMLTDSPTQYRREPECLEFLRAVPTVCDDTRVLHAKLGDYVAVVRRSGDAWFVGAMTD
;
A
#
# COMPACT_ATOMS: atom_id res chain seq x y z
N MET A 1 5.18 -5.70 20.85
CA MET A 1 4.86 -7.05 20.34
C MET A 1 3.37 -7.07 19.99
N ALA A 2 3.01 -6.37 18.91
CA ALA A 2 1.67 -6.43 18.35
C ALA A 2 1.73 -7.44 17.22
N THR A 3 0.88 -8.46 17.26
CA THR A 3 0.66 -9.36 16.14
C THR A 3 0.25 -8.53 14.93
N SER A 4 1.08 -8.53 13.90
CA SER A 4 0.83 -7.86 12.62
C SER A 4 -0.55 -8.29 12.08
N PRO A 5 -1.52 -7.37 11.93
CA PRO A 5 -2.86 -7.69 11.44
C PRO A 5 -2.82 -8.16 9.99
N ASP A 6 -3.77 -8.99 9.58
CA ASP A 6 -3.99 -9.32 8.18
C ASP A 6 -4.46 -8.08 7.43
N ILE A 7 -3.63 -7.55 6.51
CA ILE A 7 -3.99 -6.35 5.74
C ILE A 7 -4.54 -6.77 4.37
N THR A 8 -5.80 -6.41 4.16
CA THR A 8 -6.53 -6.66 2.93
C THR A 8 -6.61 -5.36 2.15
N LEU A 9 -5.75 -5.18 1.15
CA LEU A 9 -5.60 -3.91 0.42
C LEU A 9 -6.08 -4.04 -1.04
N GLY A 10 -6.74 -2.98 -1.54
CA GLY A 10 -7.34 -2.93 -2.87
C GLY A 10 -6.92 -1.68 -3.63
N VAL A 11 -6.30 -1.89 -4.78
CA VAL A 11 -5.60 -0.88 -5.58
C VAL A 11 -6.43 -0.43 -6.80
N SER A 12 -7.44 -1.20 -7.21
CA SER A 12 -8.15 -0.99 -8.49
C SER A 12 -9.41 -0.14 -8.40
N ARG A 13 -10.14 -0.17 -7.27
CA ARG A 13 -11.37 0.63 -7.08
C ARG A 13 -11.12 1.84 -6.20
N VAL A 14 -10.12 2.61 -6.61
CA VAL A 14 -9.80 3.92 -6.06
C VAL A 14 -10.31 4.97 -7.03
N ALA A 15 -10.89 6.05 -6.52
CA ALA A 15 -11.41 7.13 -7.33
C ALA A 15 -10.25 7.74 -8.16
N ILE A 16 -10.18 7.40 -9.45
CA ILE A 16 -9.21 7.99 -10.41
C ILE A 16 -9.61 9.45 -10.72
N ASP A 17 -10.85 9.80 -10.38
CA ASP A 17 -11.45 11.11 -10.50
C ASP A 17 -12.23 11.38 -9.20
N LEU A 18 -12.16 12.59 -8.64
CA LEU A 18 -12.86 13.01 -7.40
C LEU A 18 -14.41 13.04 -7.57
N MET A 19 -14.92 12.40 -8.62
CA MET A 19 -16.33 12.20 -8.92
C MET A 19 -16.88 11.12 -7.98
N ALA A 20 -17.58 11.55 -6.95
CA ALA A 20 -18.35 10.67 -6.08
C ALA A 20 -19.43 9.94 -6.90
N ILE A 21 -19.15 8.70 -7.30
CA ILE A 21 -20.19 7.77 -7.74
C ILE A 21 -20.88 7.28 -6.47
N MET A 22 -21.91 8.02 -6.05
CA MET A 22 -22.69 7.83 -4.81
C MET A 22 -23.40 6.46 -4.69
N GLU A 23 -23.31 5.61 -5.71
CA GLU A 23 -23.99 4.31 -5.77
C GLU A 23 -23.21 3.16 -5.11
N ARG A 24 -21.90 3.27 -4.90
CA ARG A 24 -21.08 2.20 -4.30
C ARG A 24 -19.97 2.76 -3.40
N PRO A 25 -19.69 2.16 -2.23
CA PRO A 25 -18.58 2.58 -1.40
C PRO A 25 -17.27 2.48 -2.17
N MET A 26 -16.50 3.56 -2.20
CA MET A 26 -15.18 3.62 -2.83
C MET A 26 -14.10 3.66 -1.75
N SER A 27 -12.93 3.09 -2.07
CA SER A 27 -11.76 3.22 -1.20
C SER A 27 -11.29 4.67 -1.22
N GLN A 28 -11.15 5.27 -0.05
CA GLN A 28 -10.65 6.64 0.08
C GLN A 28 -9.14 6.69 -0.18
N GLY A 29 -8.69 7.80 -0.77
CA GLY A 29 -7.29 8.03 -1.12
C GLY A 29 -7.00 7.85 -2.61
N THR A 30 -5.71 7.79 -2.94
CA THR A 30 -5.23 7.60 -4.32
C THR A 30 -4.68 6.20 -4.53
N ARG A 31 -4.54 5.75 -5.77
CA ARG A 31 -3.93 4.45 -6.06
C ARG A 31 -2.53 4.31 -5.47
N ARG A 32 -1.75 5.39 -5.50
CA ARG A 32 -0.40 5.44 -4.90
C ARG A 32 -0.43 5.37 -3.38
N HIS A 33 -1.44 5.98 -2.75
CA HIS A 33 -1.68 5.83 -1.31
C HIS A 33 -1.95 4.36 -0.95
N GLN A 34 -2.78 3.67 -1.75
CA GLN A 34 -3.04 2.23 -1.55
C GLN A 34 -1.79 1.36 -1.73
N LEU A 35 -0.91 1.70 -2.69
CA LEU A 35 0.38 1.02 -2.85
C LEU A 35 1.34 1.31 -1.68
N ALA A 36 1.36 2.54 -1.17
CA ALA A 36 2.21 2.91 -0.04
C ALA A 36 1.85 2.13 1.23
N MET A 37 0.58 1.74 1.40
CA MET A 37 0.14 0.91 2.52
C MET A 37 0.82 -0.47 2.57
N TYR A 38 1.20 -1.06 1.42
CA TYR A 38 1.97 -2.32 1.39
C TYR A 38 3.37 -2.17 1.99
N VAL A 39 3.91 -0.95 1.99
CA VAL A 39 5.20 -0.65 2.63
C VAL A 39 4.99 -0.23 4.08
N VAL A 40 4.03 0.65 4.38
CA VAL A 40 3.87 1.18 5.75
C VAL A 40 3.32 0.14 6.73
N TYR A 41 2.38 -0.71 6.32
CA TYR A 41 1.85 -1.77 7.17
C TYR A 41 2.66 -3.05 7.01
N GLU A 42 3.31 -3.46 8.09
CA GLU A 42 4.02 -4.74 8.16
C GLU A 42 3.00 -5.84 8.42
N SER A 43 2.84 -6.73 7.43
CA SER A 43 1.98 -7.90 7.53
C SER A 43 2.59 -9.07 6.76
N PRO A 44 2.71 -10.26 7.38
CA PRO A 44 3.25 -11.44 6.71
C PRO A 44 2.29 -11.99 5.64
N LEU A 45 1.02 -11.62 5.67
CA LEU A 45 -0.01 -12.01 4.71
C LEU A 45 -0.63 -10.76 4.07
N GLN A 46 -0.09 -10.36 2.94
CA GLN A 46 -0.63 -9.24 2.16
C GLN A 46 -1.62 -9.75 1.11
N MET A 47 -2.89 -9.35 1.22
CA MET A 47 -3.92 -9.76 0.25
C MET A 47 -4.08 -8.72 -0.87
N LEU A 48 -4.14 -9.21 -2.10
CA LEU A 48 -4.40 -8.48 -3.33
C LEU A 48 -5.88 -8.62 -3.67
N THR A 49 -6.70 -7.58 -3.45
CA THR A 49 -8.17 -7.71 -3.56
C THR A 49 -8.77 -7.36 -4.93
N ASP A 50 -7.96 -6.95 -5.89
CA ASP A 50 -8.47 -6.55 -7.20
C ASP A 50 -8.67 -7.69 -8.19
N SER A 51 -9.47 -7.43 -9.23
CA SER A 51 -9.67 -8.39 -10.30
C SER A 51 -8.41 -8.50 -11.18
N PRO A 52 -8.08 -9.71 -11.69
CA PRO A 52 -6.91 -9.93 -12.56
C PRO A 52 -6.84 -9.00 -13.78
N THR A 53 -8.00 -8.59 -14.31
CA THR A 53 -8.10 -7.67 -15.44
C THR A 53 -7.53 -6.29 -15.11
N GLN A 54 -7.68 -5.81 -13.87
CA GLN A 54 -7.16 -4.50 -13.46
C GLN A 54 -5.65 -4.52 -13.32
N TYR A 55 -5.07 -5.59 -12.78
CA TYR A 55 -3.61 -5.76 -12.73
C TYR A 55 -2.97 -5.78 -14.12
N ARG A 56 -3.65 -6.34 -15.13
CA ARG A 56 -3.15 -6.31 -16.52
C ARG A 56 -3.19 -4.92 -17.15
N ARG A 57 -4.08 -4.03 -16.69
CA ARG A 57 -4.12 -2.64 -17.18
C ARG A 57 -2.93 -1.83 -16.64
N GLU A 58 -2.36 -2.24 -15.52
CA GLU A 58 -1.32 -1.50 -14.80
C GLU A 58 -0.17 -2.40 -14.39
N PRO A 59 0.66 -2.82 -15.36
CA PRO A 59 1.79 -3.71 -15.10
C PRO A 59 2.78 -3.10 -14.12
N GLU A 60 2.99 -1.78 -14.14
CA GLU A 60 3.93 -1.09 -13.24
C GLU A 60 3.57 -1.26 -11.76
N CYS A 61 2.27 -1.20 -11.43
CA CYS A 61 1.79 -1.41 -10.05
C CYS A 61 1.97 -2.87 -9.63
N LEU A 62 1.72 -3.81 -10.54
CA LEU A 62 1.91 -5.23 -10.28
C LEU A 62 3.39 -5.59 -10.07
N GLU A 63 4.30 -5.02 -10.87
CA GLU A 63 5.74 -5.24 -10.70
C GLU A 63 6.24 -4.69 -9.36
N PHE A 64 5.75 -3.52 -8.92
CA PHE A 64 6.03 -3.02 -7.58
C PHE A 64 5.54 -3.99 -6.49
N LEU A 65 4.30 -4.46 -6.60
CA LEU A 65 3.71 -5.40 -5.63
C LEU A 65 4.45 -6.76 -5.60
N ARG A 66 5.01 -7.19 -6.74
CA ARG A 66 5.86 -8.39 -6.83
C ARG A 66 7.23 -8.19 -6.20
N ALA A 67 7.78 -6.98 -6.31
CA ALA A 67 9.10 -6.66 -5.79
C ALA A 67 9.11 -6.42 -4.28
N VAL A 68 7.99 -5.98 -3.70
CA VAL A 68 7.88 -5.73 -2.25
C VAL A 68 7.84 -7.05 -1.48
N PRO A 69 8.80 -7.29 -0.57
CA PRO A 69 8.83 -8.48 0.25
C PRO A 69 7.84 -8.36 1.42
N THR A 70 7.20 -9.48 1.77
CA THR A 70 6.24 -9.55 2.89
C THR A 70 6.95 -9.46 4.24
N VAL A 71 8.15 -10.05 4.36
CA VAL A 71 9.00 -10.00 5.55
C VAL A 71 10.14 -9.03 5.32
N CYS A 72 10.29 -8.05 6.20
CA CYS A 72 11.40 -7.09 6.17
C CYS A 72 12.25 -7.24 7.43
N ASP A 73 13.57 -7.14 7.28
CA ASP A 73 14.54 -7.30 8.37
C ASP A 73 14.58 -6.04 9.26
N ASP A 74 14.54 -4.87 8.63
CA ASP A 74 14.70 -3.58 9.29
C ASP A 74 13.59 -2.62 8.83
N THR A 75 12.95 -1.95 9.79
CA THR A 75 11.95 -0.91 9.51
C THR A 75 12.34 0.36 10.26
N ARG A 76 12.45 1.48 9.54
CA ARG A 76 12.78 2.79 10.11
C ARG A 76 11.75 3.83 9.68
N VAL A 77 11.26 4.60 10.64
CA VAL A 77 10.36 5.73 10.36
C VAL A 77 11.24 6.96 10.10
N LEU A 78 11.15 7.55 8.91
CA LEU A 78 11.91 8.76 8.56
C LEU A 78 11.22 10.00 9.14
N HIS A 79 9.94 10.14 8.84
CA HIS A 79 9.10 11.21 9.38
C HIS A 79 7.68 10.71 9.54
N ALA A 80 7.07 10.94 10.71
CA ALA A 80 5.66 10.66 10.92
C ALA A 80 5.06 11.73 11.83
N LYS A 81 3.87 12.21 11.47
CA LYS A 81 3.03 13.06 12.29
C LYS A 81 1.65 12.43 12.36
N LEU A 82 1.23 12.12 13.59
CA LEU A 82 -0.05 11.47 13.86
C LEU A 82 -1.19 12.33 13.27
N GLY A 83 -1.95 11.76 12.34
CA GLY A 83 -3.08 12.44 11.69
C GLY A 83 -2.76 13.32 10.49
N ASP A 84 -1.50 13.46 10.07
CA ASP A 84 -1.16 14.21 8.84
C ASP A 84 -0.43 13.34 7.81
N TYR A 85 0.75 12.80 8.16
CA TYR A 85 1.58 12.06 7.21
C TYR A 85 2.50 11.07 7.89
N VAL A 86 2.88 10.02 7.17
CA VAL A 86 3.82 9.00 7.61
C VAL A 86 4.70 8.57 6.45
N ALA A 87 6.02 8.58 6.67
CA ALA A 87 7.06 8.16 5.76
C ALA A 87 7.94 7.11 6.46
N VAL A 88 7.89 5.89 5.94
CA VAL A 88 8.61 4.73 6.46
C VAL A 88 9.53 4.19 5.38
N VAL A 89 10.73 3.79 5.78
CA VAL A 89 11.65 3.04 4.96
C VAL A 89 11.83 1.63 5.54
N ARG A 90 11.79 0.62 4.68
CA ARG A 90 11.97 -0.78 5.01
C ARG A 90 13.13 -1.35 4.24
N ARG A 91 13.89 -2.22 4.89
CA ARG A 91 14.99 -2.98 4.28
C ARG A 91 14.65 -4.45 4.28
N SER A 92 14.88 -5.09 3.15
CA SER A 92 14.84 -6.55 3.03
C SER A 92 16.08 -6.98 2.25
N GLY A 93 16.99 -7.69 2.94
CA GLY A 93 18.32 -7.97 2.41
C GLY A 93 19.08 -6.69 2.00
N ASP A 94 19.37 -6.54 0.70
CA ASP A 94 20.07 -5.39 0.13
C ASP A 94 19.13 -4.36 -0.55
N ALA A 95 17.82 -4.64 -0.60
CA ALA A 95 16.84 -3.75 -1.19
C ALA A 95 16.18 -2.85 -0.14
N TRP A 96 15.96 -1.59 -0.53
CA TRP A 96 15.30 -0.58 0.29
C TRP A 96 13.98 -0.15 -0.36
N PHE A 97 12.90 -0.18 0.43
CA PHE A 97 11.55 0.20 0.01
C PHE A 97 11.10 1.38 0.84
N VAL A 98 10.61 2.44 0.19
CA VAL A 98 10.12 3.65 0.86
C VAL A 98 8.64 3.81 0.57
N GLY A 99 7.84 3.97 1.63
CA GLY A 99 6.43 4.25 1.54
C GLY A 99 6.12 5.53 2.30
N ALA A 100 5.47 6.47 1.64
CA ALA A 100 4.96 7.68 2.28
C ALA A 100 3.47 7.83 1.95
N MET A 101 2.67 8.13 2.97
CA MET A 101 1.26 8.43 2.83
C MET A 101 0.89 9.65 3.66
N THR A 102 -0.08 10.39 3.14
CA THR A 102 -0.72 11.55 3.78
C THR A 102 -2.21 11.24 3.90
N ASP A 103 -2.87 11.86 4.87
CA ASP A 103 -4.33 11.94 4.94
C ASP A 103 -4.90 12.67 3.71
#